data_AF-W0J976-F1
#
_entry.id   AF-W0J976-F1
#
_cell.length_a   1.000
_cell.length_b   1.000
_cell.length_c   1.000
_cell.angle_alpha   90.00
_cell.angle_beta   90.00
_cell.angle_gamma   90.00
#
_symmetry.space_group_name_H-M   'P 1'
#
loop_
_entity.id
_entity.type
_entity.pdbx_description
1 polymer ?
#
loop_
_entity_poly.entity_id
_entity_poly.type
_entity_poly.pdbx_seq_one_letter_code
_entity_poly.pdbx_strand_id
1 'polypeptide(L)'
;MAKKLEPLGVSDPDSEWGSYVFLRPYDAATFLRSLRRADRLPAEKLTPDGHRAVMFSSTTDPYQVIYHPDAETRIALNTSRSGLMVQALEAIRDQSSLNVRILTRSPLVKKDFDLLKSFGNRLLLGMSLPTLRADLSALYEPGAPAPARRLETLKAAAEAGIPVFVAIAPVFPESDCDDLLQTMSAVKELNPFTVFHEPINIRGENVSRIAAYARSKNILFKEECFAPDEWPKYALRAFAEAEHAAKATGLYDRLHLWVDGALGTKEFRRQQANPENYSRWVDYWWSRISEWPGHEVRMLNSVSAPPNPFERPEDIQEEAA
;
A
#
# COMPACT_ATOMS: atom_id res chain seq x y z
N MET A 1 16.48 2.68 -18.88
CA MET A 1 16.04 3.94 -18.26
C MET A 1 17.19 4.94 -18.17
N ALA A 2 18.38 4.52 -17.71
CA ALA A 2 19.61 5.35 -17.62
C ALA A 2 19.88 6.27 -18.82
N LYS A 3 19.91 5.75 -20.05
CA LYS A 3 20.15 6.56 -21.28
C LYS A 3 19.17 7.73 -21.50
N LYS A 4 17.97 7.70 -20.89
CA LYS A 4 17.00 8.80 -20.99
C LYS A 4 17.17 9.85 -19.89
N LEU A 5 17.85 9.51 -18.79
CA LEU A 5 18.05 10.37 -17.62
C LEU A 5 19.46 10.97 -17.56
N GLU A 6 20.42 10.40 -18.30
CA GLU A 6 21.78 10.94 -18.43
C GLU A 6 21.80 12.41 -18.89
N PRO A 7 21.00 12.86 -19.88
CA PRO A 7 20.93 14.29 -20.23
C PRO A 7 20.36 15.19 -19.12
N LEU A 8 19.72 14.59 -18.10
CA LEU A 8 19.17 15.27 -16.93
C LEU A 8 20.09 15.18 -15.71
N GLY A 9 21.32 14.69 -15.88
CA GLY A 9 22.33 14.61 -14.83
C GLY A 9 22.25 13.35 -13.96
N VAL A 10 21.49 12.33 -14.35
CA VAL A 10 21.41 11.04 -13.62
C VAL A 10 22.12 9.96 -14.43
N SER A 11 23.30 9.55 -13.95
CA SER A 11 24.17 8.58 -14.60
C SER A 11 23.76 7.13 -14.29
N ASP A 12 23.37 6.88 -13.04
CA ASP A 12 22.91 5.59 -12.55
C ASP A 12 21.64 5.77 -11.72
N PRO A 13 20.45 5.58 -12.34
CA PRO A 13 19.17 5.79 -11.68
C PRO A 13 18.94 4.94 -10.44
N ASP A 14 19.57 3.76 -10.36
CA ASP A 14 19.39 2.86 -9.23
C ASP A 14 20.28 3.32 -8.07
N SER A 15 21.57 3.59 -8.30
CA SER A 15 22.49 4.08 -7.27
C SER A 15 22.14 5.49 -6.76
N GLU A 16 21.67 6.36 -7.64
CA GLU A 16 21.26 7.74 -7.34
C GLU A 16 19.80 7.85 -6.88
N TRP A 17 19.06 6.74 -6.77
CA TRP A 17 17.64 6.78 -6.40
C TRP A 17 17.42 7.51 -5.06
N GLY A 18 16.50 8.46 -5.06
CA GLY A 18 16.18 9.32 -3.92
C GLY A 18 16.94 10.65 -3.89
N SER A 19 17.96 10.85 -4.74
CA SER A 19 18.68 12.13 -4.88
C SER A 19 18.03 13.09 -5.88
N TYR A 20 17.16 12.58 -6.75
CA TYR A 20 16.53 13.34 -7.83
C TYR A 20 15.01 13.14 -7.86
N VAL A 21 14.30 14.15 -8.39
CA VAL A 21 12.88 14.08 -8.72
C VAL A 21 12.61 14.92 -9.96
N PHE A 22 11.88 14.35 -10.91
CA PHE A 22 11.51 15.05 -12.13
C PHE A 22 10.01 15.33 -12.14
N LEU A 23 9.64 16.58 -12.39
CA LEU A 23 8.24 16.92 -12.65
C LEU A 23 7.83 16.37 -14.01
N ARG A 24 6.81 15.52 -14.03
CA ARG A 24 6.21 15.07 -15.27
C ARG A 24 5.41 16.24 -15.88
N PRO A 25 5.66 16.60 -17.15
CA PRO A 25 4.80 17.57 -17.84
C PRO A 25 3.36 17.08 -17.86
N TYR A 26 2.42 17.95 -17.52
CA TYR A 26 1.00 17.64 -17.56
C TYR A 26 0.39 18.10 -18.88
N ASP A 27 -0.10 17.14 -19.66
CA ASP A 27 -0.91 17.40 -20.85
C ASP A 27 -2.37 17.09 -20.53
N ALA A 28 -3.13 18.15 -20.25
CA ALA A 28 -4.55 18.07 -19.92
C ALA A 28 -5.38 17.39 -21.02
N ALA A 29 -5.06 17.64 -22.30
CA ALA A 29 -5.82 17.07 -23.41
C ALA A 29 -5.58 15.56 -23.52
N THR A 30 -4.34 15.11 -23.34
CA THR A 30 -4.00 13.68 -23.27
C THR A 30 -4.63 13.02 -22.05
N PHE A 31 -4.57 13.67 -20.89
CA PHE A 31 -5.21 13.16 -19.67
C PHE A 31 -6.71 12.97 -19.85
N LEU A 32 -7.43 13.99 -20.34
CA LEU A 32 -8.88 13.91 -20.56
C LEU A 32 -9.27 12.87 -21.61
N ARG A 33 -8.48 12.68 -22.68
CA ARG A 33 -8.71 11.59 -23.64
C ARG A 33 -8.57 10.22 -22.99
N SER A 34 -7.53 10.03 -22.17
CA SER A 34 -7.30 8.79 -21.42
C SER A 34 -8.44 8.53 -20.43
N LEU A 35 -8.86 9.56 -19.69
CA LEU A 35 -9.95 9.51 -18.73
C LEU A 35 -11.25 9.05 -19.39
N ARG A 36 -11.66 9.71 -20.49
CA ARG A 36 -12.86 9.32 -21.25
C ARG A 36 -12.79 7.90 -21.80
N ARG A 37 -11.61 7.44 -22.21
CA ARG A 37 -11.40 6.07 -22.71
C ARG A 37 -11.60 5.05 -21.59
N ALA A 38 -11.03 5.30 -20.41
CA ALA A 38 -11.18 4.43 -19.25
C ALA A 38 -12.63 4.36 -18.77
N ASP A 39 -13.30 5.51 -18.73
CA ASP A 39 -14.71 5.61 -18.31
C ASP A 39 -15.65 4.82 -19.25
N ARG A 40 -15.36 4.85 -20.56
CA ARG A 40 -16.16 4.16 -21.60
C ARG A 40 -15.75 2.73 -21.90
N LEU A 41 -14.80 2.16 -21.16
CA LEU A 41 -14.42 0.76 -21.37
C LEU A 41 -15.70 -0.11 -21.22
N PRO A 42 -15.94 -1.17 -22.00
CA PRO A 42 -17.10 -2.04 -21.77
C PRO A 42 -16.95 -2.91 -20.53
N ALA A 43 -18.05 -3.32 -19.89
CA ALA A 43 -18.03 -4.11 -18.66
C ALA A 43 -17.35 -5.47 -18.85
N GLU A 44 -17.54 -6.10 -20.01
CA GLU A 44 -16.93 -7.38 -20.39
C GLU A 44 -15.40 -7.31 -20.57
N LYS A 45 -14.81 -6.10 -20.60
CA LYS A 45 -13.36 -5.89 -20.65
C LYS A 45 -12.75 -5.53 -19.30
N LEU A 46 -13.57 -5.45 -18.25
CA LEU A 46 -13.08 -5.18 -16.89
C LEU A 46 -12.53 -6.45 -16.25
N THR A 47 -11.62 -6.25 -15.31
CA THR A 47 -11.27 -7.25 -14.31
C THR A 47 -12.48 -7.57 -13.41
N PRO A 48 -12.49 -8.73 -12.75
CA PRO A 48 -13.61 -9.17 -11.90
C PRO A 48 -14.00 -8.19 -10.79
N ASP A 49 -13.08 -7.34 -10.32
CA ASP A 49 -13.36 -6.30 -9.33
C ASP A 49 -14.33 -5.23 -9.86
N GLY A 50 -14.35 -4.97 -11.17
CA GLY A 50 -15.31 -4.09 -11.84
C GLY A 50 -15.29 -2.61 -11.41
N HIS A 51 -14.51 -2.24 -10.40
CA HIS A 51 -14.60 -0.96 -9.69
C HIS A 51 -14.05 0.25 -10.44
N ARG A 52 -13.38 0.06 -11.58
CA ARG A 52 -12.82 1.12 -12.45
C ARG A 52 -12.25 2.31 -11.66
N ALA A 53 -11.09 2.10 -11.04
CA ALA A 53 -10.47 3.12 -10.20
C ALA A 53 -9.22 3.74 -10.86
N VAL A 54 -9.10 5.06 -10.76
CA VAL A 54 -7.83 5.77 -10.97
C VAL A 54 -7.04 5.71 -9.67
N MET A 55 -5.87 5.07 -9.72
CA MET A 55 -4.96 5.00 -8.57
C MET A 55 -3.94 6.14 -8.64
N PHE A 56 -3.98 7.03 -7.65
CA PHE A 56 -2.91 7.97 -7.37
C PHE A 56 -1.91 7.27 -6.44
N SER A 57 -0.62 7.30 -6.82
CA SER A 57 0.53 6.59 -6.21
C SER A 57 0.88 5.19 -6.71
N SER A 58 0.41 4.78 -7.89
CA SER A 58 0.91 3.53 -8.52
C SER A 58 2.43 3.54 -8.80
N THR A 59 3.05 4.72 -8.89
CA THR A 59 4.50 4.86 -9.14
C THR A 59 5.19 5.88 -8.23
N THR A 60 4.51 6.95 -7.82
CA THR A 60 5.09 8.08 -7.08
C THR A 60 4.05 8.68 -6.14
N ASP A 61 4.45 9.05 -4.92
CA ASP A 61 3.52 9.64 -3.95
C ASP A 61 2.99 11.01 -4.45
N PRO A 62 1.66 11.18 -4.63
CA PRO A 62 1.07 12.41 -5.17
C PRO A 62 1.25 13.61 -4.22
N TYR A 63 1.57 13.33 -2.96
CA TYR A 63 1.79 14.32 -1.91
C TYR A 63 3.26 14.48 -1.52
N GLN A 64 4.20 13.97 -2.33
CA GLN A 64 5.64 14.09 -2.09
C GLN A 64 6.12 15.54 -2.06
N VAL A 65 6.90 15.90 -1.04
CA VAL A 65 7.60 17.19 -1.00
C VAL A 65 8.80 17.15 -1.93
N ILE A 66 8.89 18.11 -2.84
CA ILE A 66 10.05 18.29 -3.71
C ILE A 66 11.06 19.16 -2.98
N TYR A 67 12.26 18.62 -2.74
CA TYR A 67 13.35 19.40 -2.17
C TYR A 67 14.13 20.11 -3.28
N HIS A 68 14.51 21.37 -3.02
CA HIS A 68 15.45 22.11 -3.84
C HIS A 68 16.24 23.06 -2.92
N PRO A 69 17.56 23.25 -3.14
CA PRO A 69 18.38 24.14 -2.31
C PRO A 69 17.91 25.61 -2.36
N ASP A 70 17.51 26.07 -3.55
CA ASP A 70 16.89 27.38 -3.72
C ASP A 70 15.42 27.38 -3.27
N ALA A 71 15.09 28.33 -2.40
CA ALA A 71 13.79 28.40 -1.73
C ALA A 71 12.64 28.79 -2.68
N GLU A 72 12.87 29.72 -3.60
CA GLU A 72 11.87 30.16 -4.57
C GLU A 72 11.50 29.03 -5.53
N THR A 73 12.52 28.34 -6.05
CA THR A 73 12.35 27.16 -6.89
C THR A 73 11.63 26.05 -6.13
N ARG A 74 12.00 25.79 -4.87
CA ARG A 74 11.30 24.80 -4.03
C ARG A 74 9.82 25.13 -3.87
N ILE A 75 9.47 26.39 -3.64
CA ILE A 75 8.08 26.84 -3.55
C ILE A 75 7.37 26.63 -4.89
N ALA A 76 7.96 27.08 -6.00
CA ALA A 76 7.39 26.95 -7.33
C ALA A 76 7.12 25.49 -7.71
N LEU A 77 8.09 24.58 -7.48
CA LEU A 77 7.96 23.15 -7.77
C LEU A 77 6.84 22.50 -6.95
N ASN A 78 6.77 22.78 -5.65
CA ASN A 78 5.71 22.21 -4.80
C ASN A 78 4.33 22.79 -5.11
N THR A 79 4.24 24.08 -5.41
CA THR A 79 2.99 24.72 -5.84
C THR A 79 2.51 24.13 -7.17
N SER A 80 3.41 23.97 -8.14
CA SER A 80 3.09 23.34 -9.43
C SER A 80 2.61 21.90 -9.24
N ARG A 81 3.35 21.08 -8.51
CA ARG A 81 2.96 19.68 -8.21
C ARG A 81 1.59 19.60 -7.52
N SER A 82 1.34 20.44 -6.53
CA SER A 82 0.05 20.49 -5.82
C SER A 82 -1.08 20.89 -6.77
N GLY A 83 -0.86 21.91 -7.61
CA GLY A 83 -1.84 22.37 -8.60
C GLY A 83 -2.19 21.29 -9.63
N LEU A 84 -1.20 20.52 -10.10
CA LEU A 84 -1.43 19.40 -11.02
C LEU A 84 -2.30 18.29 -10.40
N MET A 85 -2.06 17.99 -9.12
CA MET A 85 -2.83 16.99 -8.39
C MET A 85 -4.30 17.41 -8.24
N VAL A 86 -4.53 18.66 -7.80
CA VAL A 86 -5.87 19.24 -7.68
C VAL A 86 -6.58 19.27 -9.03
N GLN A 87 -5.93 19.77 -10.09
CA GLN A 87 -6.52 19.83 -11.44
C GLN A 87 -6.89 18.44 -11.97
N ALA A 88 -6.07 17.42 -11.73
CA ALA A 88 -6.37 16.06 -12.14
C ALA A 88 -7.58 15.48 -11.38
N LEU A 89 -7.65 15.72 -10.05
CA LEU A 89 -8.79 15.31 -9.25
C LEU A 89 -10.09 16.01 -9.68
N GLU A 90 -10.07 17.33 -9.85
CA GLU A 90 -11.23 18.09 -10.31
C GLU A 90 -11.73 17.59 -11.68
N ALA A 91 -10.80 17.34 -12.61
CA ALA A 91 -11.15 16.76 -13.91
C ALA A 91 -11.82 15.38 -13.79
N ILE A 92 -11.35 14.50 -12.88
CA ILE A 92 -12.00 13.21 -12.64
C ILE A 92 -13.38 13.40 -11.99
N ARG A 93 -13.47 14.26 -10.96
CA ARG A 93 -14.71 14.56 -10.25
C ARG A 93 -15.81 15.04 -11.19
N ASP A 94 -15.46 16.00 -12.05
CA ASP A 94 -16.40 16.79 -12.84
C ASP A 94 -16.70 16.19 -14.21
N GLN A 95 -15.78 15.39 -14.77
CA GLN A 95 -15.88 14.89 -16.15
C GLN A 95 -15.88 13.37 -16.27
N SER A 96 -15.94 12.63 -15.16
CA SER A 96 -15.91 11.18 -15.18
C SER A 96 -16.72 10.54 -14.06
N SER A 97 -17.16 9.30 -14.28
CA SER A 97 -17.79 8.45 -13.28
C SER A 97 -16.81 7.56 -12.52
N LEU A 98 -15.53 7.53 -12.92
CA LEU A 98 -14.52 6.67 -12.34
C LEU A 98 -14.33 6.92 -10.83
N ASN A 99 -14.02 5.83 -10.13
CA ASN A 99 -13.59 5.87 -8.75
C ASN A 99 -12.14 6.36 -8.64
N VAL A 100 -11.76 6.86 -7.46
CA VAL A 100 -10.42 7.33 -7.16
C VAL A 100 -9.90 6.64 -5.90
N ARG A 101 -8.71 6.08 -5.98
CA ARG A 101 -7.97 5.60 -4.82
C ARG A 101 -6.69 6.40 -4.69
N ILE A 102 -6.44 6.95 -3.51
CA ILE A 102 -5.21 7.69 -3.20
C ILE A 102 -4.49 6.93 -2.10
N LEU A 103 -3.23 6.57 -2.34
CA LEU A 103 -2.32 6.11 -1.28
C LEU A 103 -1.18 7.12 -1.12
N THR A 104 -0.86 7.49 0.12
CA THR A 104 0.23 8.43 0.42
C THR A 104 0.82 8.20 1.80
N ARG A 105 2.08 8.60 2.02
CA ARG A 105 2.65 8.70 3.38
C ARG A 105 2.59 10.12 3.94
N SER A 106 2.11 11.09 3.16
CA SER A 106 2.25 12.51 3.44
C SER A 106 1.02 13.13 4.11
N PRO A 107 1.16 13.75 5.30
CA PRO A 107 0.10 14.54 5.93
C PRO A 107 -0.38 15.75 5.12
N LEU A 108 0.30 16.11 4.03
CA LEU A 108 -0.09 17.23 3.18
C LEU A 108 -1.46 17.03 2.52
N VAL A 109 -1.94 15.79 2.42
CA VAL A 109 -3.28 15.46 1.93
C VAL A 109 -4.40 16.18 2.69
N LYS A 110 -4.17 16.55 3.96
CA LYS A 110 -5.12 17.33 4.77
C LYS A 110 -5.57 18.62 4.09
N LYS A 111 -4.72 19.24 3.26
CA LYS A 111 -5.03 20.49 2.57
C LYS A 111 -6.17 20.34 1.55
N ASP A 112 -6.37 19.13 1.04
CA ASP A 112 -7.36 18.85 -0.01
C ASP A 112 -8.58 18.09 0.51
N PHE A 113 -8.76 17.96 1.84
CA PHE A 113 -9.87 17.19 2.41
C PHE A 113 -11.24 17.63 1.90
N ASP A 114 -11.48 18.92 1.72
CA ASP A 114 -12.75 19.41 1.15
C ASP A 114 -12.97 18.90 -0.28
N LEU A 115 -11.92 18.90 -1.10
CA LEU A 115 -11.96 18.32 -2.45
C LEU A 115 -12.18 16.81 -2.38
N LEU A 116 -11.43 16.09 -1.55
CA LEU A 116 -11.57 14.63 -1.42
C LEU A 116 -12.99 14.24 -0.96
N LYS A 117 -13.54 14.97 0.02
CA LYS A 117 -14.89 14.79 0.53
C LYS A 117 -15.96 15.00 -0.56
N SER A 118 -15.72 15.92 -1.50
CA SER A 118 -16.66 16.19 -2.60
C SER A 118 -16.88 15.00 -3.56
N PHE A 119 -16.05 13.95 -3.51
CA PHE A 119 -16.26 12.71 -4.27
C PHE A 119 -17.29 11.76 -3.64
N GLY A 120 -17.62 11.94 -2.36
CA GLY A 120 -18.45 11.00 -1.61
C GLY A 120 -17.91 9.58 -1.69
N ASN A 121 -18.76 8.63 -2.07
CA ASN A 121 -18.40 7.20 -2.13
C ASN A 121 -17.44 6.82 -3.26
N ARG A 122 -17.14 7.74 -4.19
CA ARG A 122 -16.23 7.46 -5.31
C ARG A 122 -14.76 7.56 -4.94
N LEU A 123 -14.42 7.97 -3.71
CA LEU A 123 -13.03 8.16 -3.30
C LEU A 123 -12.69 7.38 -2.04
N LEU A 124 -11.53 6.71 -2.08
CA LEU A 124 -10.87 6.09 -0.95
C LEU A 124 -9.50 6.73 -0.74
N LEU A 125 -9.27 7.27 0.46
CA LEU A 125 -7.96 7.74 0.89
C LEU A 125 -7.28 6.69 1.75
N GLY A 126 -6.00 6.41 1.51
CA GLY A 126 -5.24 5.52 2.35
C GLY A 126 -3.82 5.98 2.57
N MET A 127 -3.21 5.40 3.59
CA MET A 127 -1.80 5.61 3.90
C MET A 127 -1.09 4.30 4.14
N SER A 128 0.19 4.26 3.73
CA SER A 128 1.10 3.19 4.15
C SER A 128 1.47 3.42 5.61
N LEU A 129 1.06 2.47 6.46
CA LEU A 129 1.33 2.44 7.90
C LEU A 129 1.84 1.04 8.28
N PRO A 130 3.09 0.69 7.93
CA PRO A 130 3.66 -0.63 8.22
C PRO A 130 3.66 -1.02 9.69
N THR A 131 3.89 -0.04 10.56
CA THR A 131 4.08 -0.20 12.00
C THR A 131 3.84 1.15 12.67
N LEU A 132 3.52 1.14 13.96
CA LEU A 132 3.53 2.34 14.81
C LEU A 132 4.90 2.62 15.46
N ARG A 133 5.87 1.71 15.30
CA ARG A 133 7.23 1.84 15.80
C ARG A 133 8.03 2.84 14.99
N ALA A 134 8.34 3.98 15.62
CA ALA A 134 9.08 5.07 14.98
C ALA A 134 10.54 4.69 14.67
N ASP A 135 11.16 3.83 15.48
CA ASP A 135 12.49 3.26 15.26
C ASP A 135 12.55 2.43 13.97
N LEU A 136 11.60 1.50 13.78
CA LEU A 136 11.53 0.69 12.56
C LEU A 136 11.18 1.53 11.33
N SER A 137 10.21 2.45 11.45
CA SER A 137 9.86 3.33 10.34
C SER A 137 11.05 4.21 9.93
N ALA A 138 11.87 4.69 10.85
CA ALA A 138 13.05 5.49 10.53
C ALA A 138 14.17 4.67 9.86
N LEU A 139 14.27 3.37 10.17
CA LEU A 139 15.22 2.46 9.54
C LEU A 139 14.91 2.23 8.05
N TYR A 140 13.64 1.94 7.75
CA TYR A 140 13.22 1.58 6.39
C TYR A 140 12.75 2.76 5.53
N GLU A 141 12.21 3.80 6.16
CA GLU A 141 11.61 4.94 5.47
C GLU A 141 12.09 6.29 6.06
N PRO A 142 13.41 6.56 6.11
CA PRO A 142 13.99 7.69 6.85
C PRO A 142 13.52 9.08 6.41
N GLY A 143 13.11 9.23 5.14
CA GLY A 143 12.59 10.49 4.59
C GLY A 143 11.07 10.65 4.70
N ALA A 144 10.35 9.62 5.16
CA ALA A 144 8.90 9.64 5.23
C ALA A 144 8.40 10.19 6.58
N PRO A 145 7.20 10.78 6.63
CA PRO A 145 6.60 11.22 7.89
C PRO A 145 6.46 10.07 8.91
N ALA A 146 6.62 10.38 10.19
CA ALA A 146 6.52 9.39 11.27
C ALA A 146 5.16 8.67 11.28
N PRO A 147 5.10 7.38 11.67
CA PRO A 147 3.87 6.59 11.59
C PRO A 147 2.71 7.20 12.42
N ALA A 148 3.01 7.77 13.59
CA ALA A 148 2.01 8.49 14.40
C ALA A 148 1.33 9.63 13.63
N ARG A 149 2.09 10.38 12.80
CA ARG A 149 1.53 11.48 11.97
C ARG A 149 0.66 10.96 10.83
N ARG A 150 0.98 9.78 10.30
CA ARG A 150 0.15 9.11 9.28
C ARG A 150 -1.17 8.64 9.90
N LEU A 151 -1.11 8.00 11.07
CA LEU A 151 -2.30 7.62 11.82
C LEU A 151 -3.18 8.82 12.19
N GLU A 152 -2.60 9.91 12.71
CA GLU A 152 -3.30 11.19 12.97
C GLU A 152 -3.98 11.75 11.70
N THR A 153 -3.35 11.56 10.54
CA THR A 153 -3.91 12.02 9.26
C THR A 153 -5.09 11.18 8.82
N LEU A 154 -5.00 9.85 8.95
CA LEU A 154 -6.10 8.94 8.69
C LEU A 154 -7.28 9.18 9.64
N LYS A 155 -7.02 9.41 10.93
CA LYS A 155 -8.06 9.77 11.92
C LYS A 155 -8.80 11.03 11.50
N ALA A 156 -8.07 12.09 11.18
CA ALA A 156 -8.66 13.35 10.72
C ALA A 156 -9.47 13.18 9.41
N ALA A 157 -9.04 12.30 8.49
CA ALA A 157 -9.78 12.00 7.28
C ALA A 157 -11.11 11.27 7.58
N ALA A 158 -11.06 10.25 8.43
CA ALA A 158 -12.24 9.51 8.86
C ALA A 158 -13.24 10.41 9.59
N GLU A 159 -12.77 11.27 10.51
CA GLU A 159 -13.57 12.29 11.21
C GLU A 159 -14.21 13.29 10.25
N ALA A 160 -13.52 13.66 9.16
CA ALA A 160 -14.06 14.52 8.11
C ALA A 160 -15.12 13.83 7.23
N GLY A 161 -15.31 12.52 7.37
CA GLY A 161 -16.23 11.69 6.60
C GLY A 161 -15.64 11.18 5.27
N ILE A 162 -14.32 11.20 5.11
CA ILE A 162 -13.64 10.64 3.93
C ILE A 162 -13.45 9.14 4.15
N PRO A 163 -13.94 8.27 3.25
CA PRO A 163 -13.70 6.84 3.36
C PRO A 163 -12.20 6.49 3.33
N VAL A 164 -11.74 5.69 4.29
CA VAL A 164 -10.33 5.34 4.42
C VAL A 164 -10.02 3.86 4.19
N PHE A 165 -8.80 3.58 3.74
CA PHE A 165 -8.17 2.26 3.80
C PHE A 165 -6.75 2.38 4.35
N VAL A 166 -6.16 1.28 4.79
CA VAL A 166 -4.78 1.27 5.31
C VAL A 166 -3.98 0.22 4.58
N ALA A 167 -2.73 0.55 4.26
CA ALA A 167 -1.75 -0.43 3.81
C ALA A 167 -0.74 -0.64 4.94
N ILE A 168 -0.86 -1.75 5.66
CA ILE A 168 0.19 -2.24 6.57
C ILE A 168 1.24 -2.94 5.69
N ALA A 169 1.90 -2.13 4.88
CA ALA A 169 2.80 -2.57 3.83
C ALA A 169 3.85 -1.48 3.51
N PRO A 170 5.12 -1.86 3.31
CA PRO A 170 5.62 -3.23 3.45
C PRO A 170 5.86 -3.59 4.92
N VAL A 171 5.62 -4.84 5.32
CA VAL A 171 5.94 -5.31 6.68
C VAL A 171 7.44 -5.53 6.81
N PHE A 172 8.03 -5.14 7.94
CA PHE A 172 9.47 -5.27 8.14
C PHE A 172 9.83 -6.62 8.80
N PRO A 173 10.98 -7.24 8.49
CA PRO A 173 11.43 -8.48 9.15
C PRO A 173 11.51 -8.43 10.69
N GLU A 174 11.69 -7.23 11.25
CA GLU A 174 11.75 -6.92 12.68
C GLU A 174 10.38 -6.67 13.31
N SER A 175 9.34 -6.49 12.51
CA SER A 175 7.96 -6.46 13.01
C SER A 175 7.57 -7.87 13.45
N ASP A 176 7.03 -7.97 14.66
CA ASP A 176 6.51 -9.19 15.26
C ASP A 176 4.98 -9.10 15.41
N CYS A 177 4.38 -10.16 15.95
CA CYS A 177 2.93 -10.22 16.13
C CYS A 177 2.41 -9.13 17.07
N ASP A 178 3.16 -8.75 18.11
CA ASP A 178 2.77 -7.68 19.05
C ASP A 178 2.73 -6.31 18.35
N ASP A 179 3.73 -6.00 17.52
CA ASP A 179 3.75 -4.79 16.70
C ASP A 179 2.55 -4.74 15.74
N LEU A 180 2.24 -5.87 15.08
CA LEU A 180 1.07 -5.98 14.20
C LEU A 180 -0.25 -5.83 14.96
N LEU A 181 -0.40 -6.47 16.12
CA LEU A 181 -1.58 -6.35 16.97
C LEU A 181 -1.81 -4.91 17.43
N GLN A 182 -0.76 -4.21 17.86
CA GLN A 182 -0.85 -2.80 18.25
C GLN A 182 -1.22 -1.92 17.07
N THR A 183 -0.59 -2.13 15.92
CA THR A 183 -0.85 -1.37 14.69
C THR A 183 -2.27 -1.60 14.18
N MET A 184 -2.71 -2.87 14.10
CA MET A 184 -4.07 -3.24 13.68
C MET A 184 -5.14 -2.74 14.65
N SER A 185 -4.89 -2.77 15.96
CA SER A 185 -5.81 -2.22 16.96
C SER A 185 -6.02 -0.72 16.74
N ALA A 186 -4.94 0.04 16.50
CA ALA A 186 -5.06 1.46 16.20
C ALA A 186 -5.73 1.74 14.83
N VAL A 187 -5.53 0.85 13.86
CA VAL A 187 -6.17 0.92 12.53
C VAL A 187 -7.66 0.59 12.62
N LYS A 188 -8.07 -0.33 13.49
CA LYS A 188 -9.49 -0.70 13.70
C LYS A 188 -10.34 0.51 14.07
N GLU A 189 -9.82 1.42 14.89
CA GLU A 189 -10.49 2.67 15.29
C GLU A 189 -10.84 3.58 14.10
N LEU A 190 -10.18 3.41 12.95
CA LEU A 190 -10.46 4.17 11.72
C LEU A 190 -11.68 3.63 10.95
N ASN A 191 -12.16 2.42 11.30
CA ASN A 191 -13.14 1.66 10.53
C ASN A 191 -12.81 1.58 9.03
N PRO A 192 -11.62 1.06 8.65
CA PRO A 192 -11.16 1.09 7.27
C PRO A 192 -11.99 0.17 6.37
N PHE A 193 -12.11 0.55 5.10
CA PHE A 193 -12.74 -0.28 4.08
C PHE A 193 -11.95 -1.54 3.78
N THR A 194 -10.62 -1.41 3.75
CA THR A 194 -9.68 -2.52 3.50
C THR A 194 -8.38 -2.26 4.26
N VAL A 195 -7.75 -3.35 4.71
CA VAL A 195 -6.41 -3.36 5.29
C VAL A 195 -5.52 -4.22 4.39
N PHE A 196 -4.68 -3.59 3.58
CA PHE A 196 -3.69 -4.31 2.76
C PHE A 196 -2.50 -4.72 3.60
N HIS A 197 -1.94 -5.89 3.30
CA HIS A 197 -0.77 -6.41 3.97
C HIS A 197 0.17 -7.08 2.96
N GLU A 198 1.44 -6.68 2.96
CA GLU A 198 2.46 -7.20 2.05
C GLU A 198 3.83 -7.24 2.75
N PRO A 199 4.56 -8.36 2.72
CA PRO A 199 5.96 -8.43 3.13
C PRO A 199 6.85 -7.52 2.27
N ILE A 200 7.95 -7.02 2.82
CA ILE A 200 8.88 -6.21 2.05
C ILE A 200 9.58 -7.03 0.97
N ASN A 201 9.42 -6.57 -0.27
CA ASN A 201 10.11 -7.05 -1.45
C ASN A 201 11.29 -6.12 -1.75
N ILE A 202 12.52 -6.52 -1.38
CA ILE A 202 13.69 -5.68 -1.63
C ILE A 202 14.19 -5.84 -3.07
N ARG A 203 14.60 -4.72 -3.67
CA ARG A 203 15.15 -4.63 -5.03
C ARG A 203 16.50 -3.92 -5.03
N GLY A 204 17.40 -4.35 -5.91
CA GLY A 204 18.69 -3.70 -6.14
C GLY A 204 19.52 -3.56 -4.86
N GLU A 205 20.14 -2.40 -4.69
CA GLU A 205 21.07 -2.12 -3.58
C GLU A 205 20.39 -1.74 -2.26
N ASN A 206 19.06 -1.81 -2.19
CA ASN A 206 18.31 -1.35 -1.02
C ASN A 206 18.68 -2.11 0.26
N VAL A 207 18.97 -3.42 0.18
CA VAL A 207 19.46 -4.20 1.34
C VAL A 207 20.75 -3.55 1.88
N SER A 208 21.73 -3.33 1.01
CA SER A 208 23.03 -2.76 1.36
C SER A 208 22.91 -1.35 1.95
N ARG A 209 21.97 -0.53 1.43
CA ARG A 209 21.70 0.82 1.95
C ARG A 209 21.09 0.79 3.33
N ILE A 210 20.07 -0.04 3.55
CA ILE A 210 19.42 -0.18 4.85
C ILE A 210 20.43 -0.73 5.85
N ALA A 211 21.23 -1.73 5.47
CA ALA A 211 22.30 -2.27 6.31
C ALA A 211 23.35 -1.21 6.68
N ALA A 212 23.77 -0.37 5.73
CA ALA A 212 24.71 0.73 6.00
C ALA A 212 24.11 1.76 6.96
N TYR A 213 22.85 2.14 6.76
CA TYR A 213 22.14 3.04 7.65
C TYR A 213 21.97 2.45 9.05
N ALA A 214 21.53 1.19 9.15
CA ALA A 214 21.38 0.44 10.40
C ALA A 214 22.69 0.41 11.19
N ARG A 215 23.81 0.09 10.54
CA ARG A 215 25.15 0.14 11.15
C ARG A 215 25.50 1.55 11.64
N SER A 216 25.21 2.59 10.85
CA SER A 216 25.48 3.98 11.25
C SER A 216 24.68 4.46 12.46
N LYS A 217 23.54 3.80 12.75
CA LYS A 217 22.63 4.13 13.86
C LYS A 217 22.64 3.10 14.99
N ASN A 218 23.45 2.05 14.88
CA ASN A 218 23.46 0.90 15.79
C ASN A 218 22.06 0.27 15.99
N ILE A 219 21.30 0.15 14.89
CA ILE A 219 19.98 -0.47 14.86
C ILE A 219 20.14 -1.90 14.31
N LEU A 220 19.41 -2.86 14.89
CA LEU A 220 19.34 -4.22 14.36
C LEU A 220 18.63 -4.22 13.01
N PHE A 221 19.24 -4.87 12.02
CA PHE A 221 18.65 -5.10 10.70
C PHE A 221 18.85 -6.58 10.33
N LYS A 222 17.75 -7.30 10.10
CA LYS A 222 17.73 -8.72 9.74
C LYS A 222 17.97 -8.89 8.24
N GLU A 223 19.19 -8.58 7.82
CA GLU A 223 19.64 -8.66 6.43
C GLU A 223 19.44 -10.07 5.83
N GLU A 224 19.64 -11.10 6.64
CA GLU A 224 19.53 -12.51 6.25
C GLU A 224 18.15 -12.89 5.73
N CYS A 225 17.08 -12.19 6.16
CA CYS A 225 15.71 -12.44 5.69
C CYS A 225 15.53 -12.14 4.19
N PHE A 226 16.48 -11.47 3.55
CA PHE A 226 16.42 -11.17 2.12
C PHE A 226 17.16 -12.19 1.24
N ALA A 227 17.78 -13.21 1.84
CA ALA A 227 18.34 -14.31 1.09
C ALA A 227 17.21 -15.08 0.36
N PRO A 228 17.44 -15.58 -0.87
CA PRO A 228 16.40 -16.26 -1.67
C PRO A 228 15.69 -17.41 -0.95
N ASP A 229 16.40 -18.16 -0.09
CA ASP A 229 15.86 -19.30 0.64
C ASP A 229 15.20 -18.91 1.99
N GLU A 230 15.46 -17.70 2.48
CA GLU A 230 14.93 -17.19 3.76
C GLU A 230 13.73 -16.27 3.57
N TRP A 231 13.72 -15.48 2.49
CA TRP A 231 12.65 -14.55 2.19
C TRP A 231 11.26 -15.22 2.15
N PRO A 232 11.07 -16.39 1.52
CA PRO A 232 9.79 -17.07 1.54
C PRO A 232 9.32 -17.41 2.96
N LYS A 233 10.23 -17.85 3.85
CA LYS A 233 9.88 -18.20 5.23
C LYS A 233 9.41 -16.98 6.00
N TYR A 234 10.13 -15.86 5.84
CA TYR A 234 9.77 -14.57 6.41
C TYR A 234 8.39 -14.10 5.89
N ALA A 235 8.16 -14.15 4.58
CA ALA A 235 6.92 -13.71 3.95
C ALA A 235 5.71 -14.52 4.45
N LEU A 236 5.84 -15.86 4.50
CA LEU A 236 4.78 -16.74 5.01
C LEU A 236 4.48 -16.48 6.50
N ARG A 237 5.51 -16.26 7.33
CA ARG A 237 5.32 -15.86 8.74
C ARG A 237 4.55 -14.54 8.85
N ALA A 238 4.93 -13.54 8.07
CA ALA A 238 4.26 -12.24 8.09
C ALA A 238 2.77 -12.35 7.69
N PHE A 239 2.42 -13.22 6.74
CA PHE A 239 1.01 -13.48 6.41
C PHE A 239 0.26 -14.19 7.55
N ALA A 240 0.88 -15.20 8.17
CA ALA A 240 0.29 -15.90 9.31
C ALA A 240 -0.01 -14.95 10.48
N GLU A 241 0.97 -14.11 10.83
CA GLU A 241 0.85 -13.10 11.90
C GLU A 241 -0.22 -12.05 11.56
N ALA A 242 -0.34 -11.65 10.30
CA ALA A 242 -1.37 -10.73 9.84
C ALA A 242 -2.78 -11.29 9.98
N GLU A 243 -3.01 -12.54 9.58
CA GLU A 243 -4.31 -13.20 9.76
C GLU A 243 -4.67 -13.33 11.24
N HIS A 244 -3.71 -13.76 12.07
CA HIS A 244 -3.91 -13.85 13.52
C HIS A 244 -4.28 -12.49 14.13
N ALA A 245 -3.49 -11.45 13.86
CA ALA A 245 -3.74 -10.11 14.38
C ALA A 245 -5.06 -9.52 13.86
N ALA A 246 -5.42 -9.79 12.60
CA ALA A 246 -6.69 -9.34 12.03
C ALA A 246 -7.90 -10.04 12.66
N LYS A 247 -7.80 -11.34 12.96
CA LYS A 247 -8.84 -12.06 13.72
C LYS A 247 -8.99 -11.47 15.12
N ALA A 248 -7.87 -11.34 15.85
CA ALA A 248 -7.86 -10.81 17.22
C ALA A 248 -8.42 -9.38 17.34
N THR A 249 -8.28 -8.56 16.30
CA THR A 249 -8.75 -7.16 16.27
C THR A 249 -10.10 -6.97 15.55
N GLY A 250 -10.72 -8.04 15.04
CA GLY A 250 -11.97 -7.97 14.29
C GLY A 250 -11.83 -7.21 12.96
N LEU A 251 -10.68 -7.33 12.31
CA LEU A 251 -10.35 -6.79 10.98
C LEU A 251 -10.25 -7.87 9.90
N TYR A 252 -10.41 -9.15 10.21
CA TYR A 252 -10.22 -10.25 9.25
C TYR A 252 -11.04 -10.08 7.96
N ASP A 253 -12.32 -9.71 8.06
CA ASP A 253 -13.17 -9.46 6.89
C ASP A 253 -12.68 -8.32 5.98
N ARG A 254 -11.86 -7.41 6.53
CA ARG A 254 -11.28 -6.25 5.84
C ARG A 254 -9.85 -6.49 5.36
N LEU A 255 -9.21 -7.56 5.83
CA LEU A 255 -7.81 -7.88 5.53
C LEU A 255 -7.67 -8.27 4.06
N HIS A 256 -6.63 -7.80 3.37
CA HIS A 256 -6.26 -8.19 2.02
C HIS A 256 -4.76 -8.52 1.99
N LEU A 257 -4.42 -9.81 1.83
CA LEU A 257 -3.03 -10.22 1.70
C LEU A 257 -2.56 -10.15 0.24
N TRP A 258 -1.45 -9.46 -0.01
CA TRP A 258 -0.79 -9.47 -1.32
C TRP A 258 0.30 -10.53 -1.37
N VAL A 259 -0.13 -11.76 -1.65
CA VAL A 259 0.77 -12.90 -1.81
C VAL A 259 1.59 -12.74 -3.09
N ASP A 260 2.92 -12.67 -2.95
CA ASP A 260 3.84 -12.55 -4.08
C ASP A 260 3.73 -13.75 -5.04
N GLY A 261 3.96 -13.50 -6.33
CA GLY A 261 3.91 -14.52 -7.37
C GLY A 261 4.85 -15.70 -7.15
N ALA A 262 6.02 -15.47 -6.53
CA ALA A 262 7.00 -16.51 -6.22
C ALA A 262 6.43 -17.58 -5.27
N LEU A 263 5.62 -17.16 -4.30
CA LEU A 263 4.96 -18.02 -3.31
C LEU A 263 3.79 -18.81 -3.90
N GLY A 264 3.31 -18.44 -5.09
CA GLY A 264 2.20 -19.08 -5.76
C GLY A 264 2.59 -19.95 -6.96
N THR A 265 3.89 -20.19 -7.20
CA THR A 265 4.32 -21.06 -8.30
C THR A 265 3.90 -22.52 -8.06
N LYS A 266 3.69 -23.29 -9.14
CA LYS A 266 3.35 -24.73 -9.04
C LYS A 266 4.37 -25.51 -8.22
N GLU A 267 5.65 -25.16 -8.35
CA GLU A 267 6.74 -25.79 -7.64
C GLU A 267 6.68 -25.47 -6.14
N PHE A 268 6.57 -24.19 -5.78
CA PHE A 268 6.50 -23.77 -4.38
C PHE A 268 5.28 -24.36 -3.65
N ARG A 269 4.11 -24.40 -4.31
CA ARG A 269 2.88 -24.99 -3.75
C ARG A 269 3.05 -26.47 -3.40
N ARG A 270 3.77 -27.25 -4.22
CA ARG A 270 4.01 -28.69 -3.98
C ARG A 270 4.93 -28.97 -2.80
N GLN A 271 5.77 -28.00 -2.43
CA GLN A 271 6.72 -28.13 -1.33
C GLN A 271 6.10 -27.82 0.05
N GLN A 272 4.86 -27.33 0.08
CA GLN A 272 4.18 -27.01 1.34
C GLN A 272 3.68 -28.26 2.06
N ALA A 273 3.56 -28.19 3.39
CA ALA A 273 3.12 -29.30 4.22
C ALA A 273 1.73 -29.84 3.80
N ASN A 274 0.82 -28.95 3.39
CA ASN A 274 -0.47 -29.30 2.79
C ASN A 274 -0.67 -28.52 1.47
N PRO A 275 -0.23 -29.10 0.33
CA PRO A 275 -0.27 -28.42 -0.97
C PRO A 275 -1.67 -28.00 -1.42
N GLU A 276 -2.69 -28.79 -1.08
CA GLU A 276 -4.08 -28.51 -1.47
C GLU A 276 -4.63 -27.32 -0.69
N ASN A 277 -4.51 -27.33 0.65
CA ASN A 277 -4.97 -26.22 1.48
C ASN A 277 -4.22 -24.92 1.15
N TYR A 278 -2.89 -24.99 1.03
CA TYR A 278 -2.09 -23.83 0.65
C TYR A 278 -2.48 -23.29 -0.72
N SER A 279 -2.77 -24.16 -1.70
CA SER A 279 -3.19 -23.71 -3.01
C SER A 279 -4.52 -22.95 -2.97
N ARG A 280 -5.50 -23.47 -2.22
CA ARG A 280 -6.77 -22.79 -2.00
C ARG A 280 -6.58 -21.44 -1.31
N TRP A 281 -5.67 -21.36 -0.33
CA TRP A 281 -5.33 -20.12 0.37
C TRP A 281 -4.73 -19.06 -0.56
N VAL A 282 -3.74 -19.41 -1.39
CA VAL A 282 -3.17 -18.45 -2.36
C VAL A 282 -4.25 -18.01 -3.36
N ASP A 283 -5.05 -18.94 -3.88
CA ASP A 283 -6.08 -18.62 -4.88
C ASP A 283 -7.19 -17.74 -4.28
N TYR A 284 -7.55 -17.95 -3.02
CA TYR A 284 -8.46 -17.07 -2.28
C TYR A 284 -7.92 -15.64 -2.22
N TRP A 285 -6.68 -15.43 -1.76
CA TRP A 285 -6.13 -14.08 -1.63
C TRP A 285 -5.90 -13.39 -2.99
N TRP A 286 -5.50 -14.13 -4.03
CA TRP A 286 -5.37 -13.58 -5.39
C TRP A 286 -6.71 -13.22 -6.04
N SER A 287 -7.81 -13.86 -5.63
CA SER A 287 -9.15 -13.59 -6.15
C SER A 287 -9.95 -12.61 -5.29
N ARG A 288 -9.47 -12.29 -4.07
CA ARG A 288 -10.17 -11.39 -3.14
C ARG A 288 -10.33 -10.00 -3.73
N ILE A 289 -11.56 -9.49 -3.73
CA ILE A 289 -11.87 -8.13 -4.18
C ILE A 289 -11.94 -7.21 -2.96
N SER A 290 -11.25 -6.06 -3.04
CA SER A 290 -11.28 -5.07 -1.97
C SER A 290 -12.53 -4.22 -2.04
N GLU A 291 -13.06 -3.89 -0.87
CA GLU A 291 -14.32 -3.17 -0.70
C GLU A 291 -14.24 -1.73 -1.22
N TRP A 292 -15.40 -1.22 -1.64
CA TRP A 292 -15.59 0.19 -2.00
C TRP A 292 -16.76 0.80 -1.24
N PRO A 293 -16.72 2.11 -0.92
CA PRO A 293 -17.84 2.79 -0.29
C PRO A 293 -19.10 2.70 -1.15
N GLY A 294 -20.24 2.44 -0.52
CA GLY A 294 -21.52 2.33 -1.22
C GLY A 294 -21.76 1.02 -1.96
N HIS A 295 -20.82 0.06 -1.94
CA HIS A 295 -21.06 -1.31 -2.40
C HIS A 295 -21.39 -2.22 -1.21
N GLU A 296 -22.46 -3.03 -1.31
CA GLU A 296 -22.76 -4.02 -0.27
C GLU A 296 -21.63 -5.04 -0.17
N VAL A 297 -21.02 -5.13 1.02
CA VAL A 297 -19.92 -6.05 1.36
C VAL A 297 -20.29 -7.52 1.11
N ARG A 298 -21.59 -7.86 1.06
CA ARG A 298 -22.10 -9.23 1.11
C ARG A 298 -21.97 -10.03 -0.19
N MET A 299 -21.76 -9.41 -1.34
CA MET A 299 -21.81 -10.13 -2.63
C MET A 299 -20.43 -10.45 -3.23
N LEU A 300 -19.36 -9.77 -2.81
CA LEU A 300 -18.04 -9.89 -3.47
C LEU A 300 -17.14 -10.97 -2.88
N ASN A 301 -17.38 -11.41 -1.64
CA ASN A 301 -16.57 -12.42 -0.93
C ASN A 301 -17.44 -13.60 -0.42
N SER A 302 -18.33 -14.15 -1.25
CA SER A 302 -19.24 -15.26 -0.88
C SER A 302 -18.54 -16.61 -0.64
N VAL A 303 -17.24 -16.69 -0.85
CA VAL A 303 -16.41 -17.86 -0.56
C VAL A 303 -15.81 -17.68 0.83
N SER A 304 -16.14 -18.59 1.75
CA SER A 304 -15.48 -18.65 3.06
C SER A 304 -13.97 -18.76 2.88
N ALA A 305 -13.20 -17.93 3.59
CA ALA A 305 -11.74 -18.02 3.57
C ALA A 305 -11.30 -19.45 3.92
N PRO A 306 -10.38 -20.05 3.16
CA PRO A 306 -9.84 -21.36 3.49
C PRO A 306 -9.08 -21.29 4.82
N PRO A 307 -8.94 -22.41 5.55
CA PRO A 307 -8.13 -22.47 6.76
C PRO A 307 -6.73 -21.92 6.51
N ASN A 308 -6.25 -21.09 7.43
CA ASN A 308 -4.90 -20.56 7.37
C ASN A 308 -3.91 -21.74 7.35
N PRO A 309 -3.10 -21.90 6.28
CA PRO A 309 -2.20 -23.05 6.14
C PRO A 309 -1.04 -23.03 7.15
N PHE A 310 -0.89 -21.95 7.91
CA PHE A 310 0.15 -21.75 8.92
C PHE A 310 -0.37 -21.94 10.36
N GLU A 311 -1.68 -22.04 10.57
CA GLU A 311 -2.23 -22.36 11.90
C GLU A 311 -1.82 -23.79 12.28
N ARG A 312 -1.33 -23.96 13.52
CA ARG A 312 -1.10 -25.31 14.03
C ARG A 312 -2.46 -25.94 14.33
N PRO A 313 -2.64 -27.26 14.13
CA PRO A 313 -3.90 -27.94 14.44
C PRO A 313 -4.39 -27.71 15.88
N GLU A 314 -3.45 -27.43 16.79
CA GLU A 314 -3.69 -27.11 18.20
C GLU A 314 -4.40 -25.76 18.40
N ASP A 315 -4.20 -24.81 17.49
CA ASP A 315 -4.78 -23.45 17.51
C ASP A 315 -6.21 -23.41 16.91
N ILE A 316 -6.70 -24.53 16.34
CA ILE A 316 -8.02 -24.65 15.68
C ILE A 316 -9.12 -25.07 16.69
N GLN A 317 -8.78 -25.42 17.93
CA GLN A 317 -9.74 -25.83 18.95
C GLN A 317 -10.24 -24.64 19.79
N GLU A 318 -11.14 -23.81 19.26
CA GLU A 318 -12.09 -23.03 20.07
C GLU A 318 -13.18 -22.34 19.23
N GLU A 319 -13.93 -23.08 18.40
CA GLU A 319 -15.16 -22.52 17.80
C GLU A 319 -16.23 -23.57 17.45
N ALA A 320 -16.25 -24.68 18.20
CA ALA A 320 -17.32 -25.67 18.13
C ALA A 320 -17.71 -26.15 19.54
N ALA A 321 -18.45 -25.30 20.26
CA ALA A 321 -19.33 -25.70 21.35
C ALA A 321 -20.50 -24.72 21.46
#